data_AF-A0A0N4VSH4-F1
#
_entry.id   AF-A0A0N4VSH4-F1
#
_cell.length_a   1.000
_cell.length_b   1.000
_cell.length_c   1.000
_cell.angle_alpha   90.00
_cell.angle_beta   90.00
_cell.angle_gamma   90.00
#
_symmetry.space_group_name_H-M   'P 1'
#
loop_
_entity.id
_entity.type
_entity.pdbx_description
1 polymer ?
#
loop_
_entity_poly.entity_id
_entity_poly.type
_entity_poly.pdbx_seq_one_letter_code
_entity_poly.pdbx_strand_id
1 'polypeptide(L)'
;MTSVDDLTKQLQELPNWGKAAVAGGLALLLYIPYRWLTTAPRKSPIKEDWKSGVVYLYQFPRTKLLPSPSAPCLKVETWLRMAEIQYENIPCLLSPRSKEGTLPFVEFEGVEYPDSSFIIRDLTRLLGVKLEDHLNDEQKAVSRAFEELAHNSLMASHRLFRLENITQFTELLPPNLFGFFHPIIVMLFKRSYVSKTASMLTWTGIGKHSREEQIGIGSDDIRAISKYLGTKHYFCGFKPTRHGSKNGN
;
A
#
# COMPACT_ATOMS: atom_id res chain seq x y z
N MET A 1 34.28 15.54 21.53
CA MET A 1 33.04 14.80 21.21
C MET A 1 32.78 13.86 22.37
N THR A 2 31.74 14.08 23.15
CA THR A 2 31.31 13.17 24.22
C THR A 2 30.97 11.82 23.60
N SER A 3 31.55 10.74 24.16
CA SER A 3 31.26 9.37 23.70
C SER A 3 29.78 9.05 23.92
N VAL A 4 29.20 8.16 23.10
CA VAL A 4 27.85 7.61 23.32
C VAL A 4 27.75 7.03 24.74
N ASP A 5 28.82 6.44 25.26
CA ASP A 5 28.88 5.90 26.61
C ASP A 5 28.75 6.98 27.70
N ASP A 6 29.30 8.16 27.44
CA ASP A 6 29.27 9.30 28.36
C ASP A 6 27.87 9.91 28.44
N LEU A 7 27.21 10.03 27.28
CA LEU A 7 25.79 10.39 27.18
C LEU A 7 24.89 9.37 27.90
N THR A 8 25.20 8.07 27.79
CA THR A 8 24.39 7.01 28.40
C THR A 8 24.50 7.05 29.93
N LYS A 9 25.70 7.30 30.47
CA LYS A 9 25.91 7.49 31.91
C LYS A 9 25.19 8.72 32.44
N GLN A 10 25.32 9.86 31.77
CA GLN A 10 24.61 11.09 32.13
C GLN A 10 23.09 10.89 32.14
N LEU A 11 22.54 10.13 31.20
CA LEU A 11 21.11 9.81 31.16
C LEU A 11 20.67 8.96 32.36
N GLN A 12 21.52 8.04 32.82
CA GLN A 12 21.24 7.15 33.94
C GLN A 12 21.25 7.89 35.28
N GLU A 13 22.08 8.91 35.43
CA GLU A 13 22.21 9.75 36.63
C GLU A 13 21.03 10.72 36.82
N LEU A 14 20.23 10.97 35.77
CA LEU A 14 19.06 11.85 35.89
C LEU A 14 17.98 11.28 36.83
N PRO A 15 17.28 12.15 37.58
CA PRO A 15 16.07 11.76 38.32
C PRO A 15 14.97 11.31 37.33
N ASN A 16 13.98 10.55 37.83
CA ASN A 16 12.92 9.99 36.97
C ASN A 16 12.20 11.04 36.11
N TRP A 17 11.98 12.25 36.64
CA TRP A 17 11.39 13.36 35.88
C TRP A 17 12.33 13.88 34.77
N GLY A 18 13.65 13.87 34.99
CA GLY A 18 14.66 14.24 34.00
C GLY A 18 14.73 13.23 32.86
N LYS A 19 14.71 11.93 33.19
CA LYS A 19 14.60 10.84 32.19
C LYS A 19 13.32 10.98 31.36
N ALA A 20 12.19 11.26 32.02
CA ALA A 20 10.91 11.50 31.34
C ALA A 20 10.95 12.73 30.43
N ALA A 21 11.56 13.83 30.87
CA ALA A 21 11.72 15.04 30.08
C ALA A 21 12.57 14.81 28.81
N VAL A 22 13.69 14.09 28.94
CA VAL A 22 14.54 13.74 27.79
C VAL A 22 13.81 12.81 26.82
N ALA A 23 13.13 11.78 27.33
CA ALA A 23 12.33 10.88 26.49
C ALA A 23 11.19 11.62 25.76
N GLY A 24 10.49 12.53 26.45
CA GLY A 24 9.46 13.38 25.86
C GLY A 24 10.02 14.31 24.79
N GLY A 25 11.17 14.94 25.04
CA GLY A 25 11.88 15.77 24.07
C GLY A 25 12.25 15.01 22.80
N LEU A 26 12.86 13.82 22.94
CA LEU A 26 13.19 12.95 21.80
C LEU A 26 11.95 12.49 21.04
N ALA A 27 10.86 12.17 21.74
CA ALA A 27 9.61 11.78 21.10
C ALA A 27 9.04 12.93 20.26
N LEU A 28 9.03 14.16 20.76
CA LEU A 28 8.59 15.34 20.01
C LEU A 28 9.51 15.64 18.82
N LEU A 29 10.83 15.54 19.01
CA LEU A 29 11.83 15.74 17.96
C LEU A 29 11.68 14.76 16.80
N LEU A 30 11.22 13.52 17.05
CA LEU A 30 10.94 12.54 16.00
C LEU A 30 9.52 12.69 15.43
N TYR A 31 8.54 12.95 16.29
CA TYR A 31 7.12 12.99 15.90
C TYR A 31 6.77 14.22 15.08
N ILE A 32 7.29 15.41 15.42
CA ILE A 32 6.96 16.65 14.71
C ILE A 32 7.42 16.59 13.25
N PRO A 33 8.69 16.25 12.93
CA PRO A 33 9.12 16.09 11.53
C PRO A 33 8.37 14.96 10.82
N TYR A 34 8.12 13.83 11.50
CA TYR A 34 7.33 12.74 10.94
C TYR A 34 5.92 13.18 10.56
N ARG A 35 5.23 13.93 11.44
CA ARG A 35 3.90 14.45 11.18
C ARG A 35 3.92 15.45 10.04
N TRP A 36 4.84 16.41 10.08
CA TRP A 36 5.01 17.37 9.00
C TRP A 36 5.25 16.68 7.65
N LEU A 37 6.18 15.71 7.57
CA LEU A 37 6.46 14.96 6.35
C LEU A 37 5.25 14.19 5.81
N THR A 38 4.34 13.75 6.69
CA THR A 38 3.18 12.93 6.33
C THR A 38 1.89 13.74 6.12
N THR A 39 1.83 14.99 6.57
CA THR A 39 0.62 15.84 6.48
C THR A 39 0.84 17.19 5.80
N ALA A 40 2.07 17.55 5.45
CA ALA A 40 2.35 18.81 4.77
C ALA A 40 1.57 18.89 3.45
N PRO A 41 0.90 20.02 3.17
CA PRO A 41 0.27 20.24 1.88
C PRO A 41 1.35 20.23 0.80
N ARG A 42 1.07 19.56 -0.31
CA ARG A 42 1.99 19.45 -1.44
C ARG A 42 1.41 20.00 -2.71
N LYS A 43 2.29 20.40 -3.61
CA LYS A 43 1.95 20.70 -5.00
C LYS A 43 1.63 19.40 -5.75
N SER A 44 0.90 19.55 -6.84
CA SER A 44 0.45 18.47 -7.73
C SER A 44 0.41 19.07 -9.13
N PRO A 45 1.12 18.48 -10.11
CA PRO A 45 1.93 17.26 -10.01
C PRO A 45 3.20 17.46 -9.16
N ILE A 46 3.79 16.37 -8.71
CA ILE A 46 5.06 16.30 -7.97
C ILE A 46 6.23 16.21 -8.95
N LYS A 47 6.08 15.44 -10.03
CA LYS A 47 7.06 15.35 -11.11
C LYS A 47 6.94 16.61 -11.96
N GLU A 48 7.90 17.52 -11.88
CA GLU A 48 7.93 18.75 -12.69
C GLU A 48 8.51 18.50 -14.09
N ASP A 49 9.48 17.60 -14.20
CA ASP A 49 10.19 17.21 -15.43
C ASP A 49 9.55 16.00 -16.12
N TRP A 50 8.22 15.94 -16.13
CA TRP A 50 7.50 14.81 -16.70
C TRP A 50 7.63 14.75 -18.22
N LYS A 51 7.65 13.53 -18.77
CA LYS A 51 7.70 13.25 -20.21
C LYS A 51 6.31 12.90 -20.71
N SER A 52 5.92 13.47 -21.85
CA SER A 52 4.65 13.13 -22.48
C SER A 52 4.60 11.65 -22.85
N GLY A 53 3.44 11.02 -22.64
CA GLY A 53 3.20 9.59 -22.86
C GLY A 53 3.70 8.67 -21.74
N VAL A 54 4.35 9.20 -20.69
CA VAL A 54 4.85 8.40 -19.56
C VAL A 54 3.95 8.58 -18.34
N VAL A 55 3.48 7.46 -17.78
CA VAL A 55 2.74 7.45 -16.50
C VAL A 55 3.72 7.36 -15.34
N TYR A 56 3.66 8.28 -14.39
CA TYR A 56 4.47 8.22 -13.17
C TYR A 56 3.66 7.59 -12.05
N LEU A 57 3.96 6.32 -11.73
CA LEU A 57 3.27 5.54 -10.72
C LEU A 57 3.94 5.70 -9.36
N TYR A 58 3.28 6.39 -8.45
CA TYR A 58 3.68 6.50 -7.06
C TYR A 58 3.09 5.34 -6.26
N GLN A 59 3.96 4.50 -5.71
CA GLN A 59 3.54 3.33 -4.95
C GLN A 59 4.56 2.93 -3.89
N PHE A 60 4.23 1.93 -3.06
CA PHE A 60 5.17 1.43 -2.06
C PHE A 60 6.44 0.88 -2.71
N PRO A 61 7.61 0.96 -2.03
CA PRO A 61 8.84 0.40 -2.54
C PRO A 61 8.72 -1.10 -2.81
N ARG A 62 9.42 -1.57 -3.85
CA ARG A 62 9.56 -3.00 -4.12
C ARG A 62 10.11 -3.72 -2.89
N THR A 63 9.57 -4.88 -2.57
CA THR A 63 10.12 -5.74 -1.52
C THR A 63 11.10 -6.74 -2.13
N LYS A 64 11.77 -7.54 -1.30
CA LYS A 64 12.62 -8.65 -1.77
C LYS A 64 11.87 -9.68 -2.62
N LEU A 65 10.55 -9.76 -2.48
CA LEU A 65 9.73 -10.84 -3.08
C LEU A 65 8.62 -10.33 -4.01
N LEU A 66 8.18 -9.07 -3.87
CA LEU A 66 6.99 -8.55 -4.54
C LEU A 66 7.24 -7.18 -5.19
N PRO A 67 6.62 -6.91 -6.35
CA PRO A 67 6.63 -5.59 -6.98
C PRO A 67 6.12 -4.48 -6.05
N SER A 68 5.11 -4.79 -5.24
CA SER A 68 4.59 -3.89 -4.22
C SER A 68 3.94 -4.69 -3.08
N PRO A 69 4.10 -4.27 -1.81
CA PRO A 69 3.39 -4.89 -0.69
C PRO A 69 1.89 -4.51 -0.65
N SER A 70 1.43 -3.55 -1.43
CA SER A 70 0.04 -3.07 -1.38
C SER A 70 -0.77 -3.62 -2.56
N ALA A 71 -1.92 -4.25 -2.28
CA ALA A 71 -2.76 -4.83 -3.33
C ALA A 71 -3.32 -3.78 -4.32
N PRO A 72 -3.83 -2.61 -3.89
CA PRO A 72 -4.17 -1.53 -4.82
C PRO A 72 -3.01 -1.08 -5.71
N CYS A 73 -1.78 -1.06 -5.18
CA CYS A 73 -0.59 -0.71 -5.96
C CYS A 73 -0.26 -1.79 -7.00
N LEU A 74 -0.28 -3.07 -6.59
CA LEU A 74 -0.10 -4.22 -7.50
C LEU A 74 -1.14 -4.24 -8.61
N LYS A 75 -2.40 -3.90 -8.30
CA LYS A 75 -3.49 -3.80 -9.26
C LYS A 75 -3.17 -2.79 -10.37
N VAL A 76 -2.75 -1.58 -10.00
CA VAL A 76 -2.39 -0.53 -10.98
C VAL A 76 -1.15 -0.90 -11.78
N GLU A 77 -0.06 -1.35 -11.15
CA GLU A 77 1.16 -1.75 -11.86
C GLU A 77 0.92 -2.93 -12.82
N THR A 78 0.06 -3.87 -12.43
CA THR A 78 -0.32 -5.00 -13.29
C THR A 78 -1.18 -4.55 -14.46
N TRP A 79 -2.16 -3.68 -14.23
CA TRP A 79 -2.98 -3.12 -15.30
C TRP A 79 -2.15 -2.32 -16.30
N LEU A 80 -1.23 -1.46 -15.83
CA LEU A 80 -0.32 -0.69 -16.71
C LEU A 80 0.53 -1.61 -17.58
N ARG A 81 1.09 -2.68 -17.01
CA ARG A 81 1.86 -3.68 -17.75
C ARG A 81 1.01 -4.42 -18.78
N MET A 82 -0.21 -4.83 -18.42
CA MET A 82 -1.12 -5.53 -19.31
C MET A 82 -1.62 -4.65 -20.46
N ALA A 83 -1.80 -3.35 -20.21
CA ALA A 83 -2.20 -2.38 -21.21
C ALA A 83 -1.01 -1.87 -22.07
N GLU A 84 0.20 -2.40 -21.84
CA GLU A 84 1.43 -1.98 -22.51
C GLU A 84 1.70 -0.46 -22.40
N ILE A 85 1.26 0.15 -21.29
CA ILE A 85 1.46 1.57 -21.02
C ILE A 85 2.86 1.78 -20.46
N GLN A 86 3.61 2.71 -21.04
CA GLN A 86 4.91 3.10 -20.50
C GLN A 86 4.74 3.82 -19.15
N TYR A 87 5.42 3.32 -18.12
CA TYR A 87 5.37 3.93 -16.78
C TYR A 87 6.72 3.93 -16.07
N GLU A 88 6.89 4.90 -15.17
CA GLU A 88 8.01 4.99 -14.23
C GLU A 88 7.49 4.72 -12.80
N ASN A 89 8.18 3.87 -12.05
CA ASN A 89 7.81 3.54 -10.67
C ASN A 89 8.56 4.44 -9.69
N ILE A 90 7.81 5.20 -8.88
CA ILE A 90 8.33 6.13 -7.89
C ILE A 90 8.08 5.54 -6.48
N PRO A 91 9.11 5.00 -5.80
CA PRO A 91 8.96 4.32 -4.52
C PRO A 91 8.69 5.29 -3.37
N CYS A 92 7.60 5.05 -2.64
CA CYS A 92 7.06 5.94 -1.60
C CYS A 92 6.67 5.14 -0.34
N LEU A 93 7.52 5.12 0.70
CA LEU A 93 7.17 4.41 1.94
C LEU A 93 6.22 5.23 2.83
N LEU A 94 6.59 6.48 3.14
CA LEU A 94 5.84 7.38 4.02
C LEU A 94 5.11 8.49 3.28
N SER A 95 5.79 9.10 2.32
CA SER A 95 5.39 10.27 1.55
C SER A 95 6.15 10.23 0.20
N PRO A 96 5.63 10.85 -0.88
CA PRO A 96 4.32 11.48 -0.99
C PRO A 96 3.13 10.50 -0.94
N ARG A 97 1.95 11.04 -0.65
CA ARG A 97 0.65 10.40 -0.86
C ARG A 97 -0.15 11.21 -1.88
N SER A 98 -1.23 10.66 -2.42
CA SER A 98 -2.16 11.41 -3.26
C SER A 98 -2.72 12.63 -2.52
N LYS A 99 -3.40 13.56 -3.22
CA LYS A 99 -4.19 14.63 -2.57
C LYS A 99 -5.23 14.10 -1.58
N GLU A 100 -5.65 12.85 -1.75
CA GLU A 100 -6.58 12.15 -0.85
C GLU A 100 -5.87 11.36 0.27
N GLY A 101 -4.54 11.40 0.33
CA GLY A 101 -3.76 10.69 1.34
C GLY A 101 -3.57 9.20 1.06
N THR A 102 -3.84 8.74 -0.16
CA THR A 102 -3.81 7.32 -0.56
C THR A 102 -2.59 6.97 -1.43
N LEU A 103 -2.26 5.67 -1.45
CA LEU A 103 -1.45 5.04 -2.50
C LEU A 103 -2.25 3.86 -3.07
N PRO A 104 -2.08 3.52 -4.36
CA PRO A 104 -1.28 4.25 -5.35
C PRO A 104 -1.94 5.56 -5.79
N PHE A 105 -1.15 6.42 -6.43
CA PHE A 105 -1.63 7.45 -7.35
C PHE A 105 -0.71 7.53 -8.56
N VAL A 106 -1.19 8.13 -9.65
CA VAL A 106 -0.37 8.37 -10.83
C VAL A 106 -0.37 9.83 -11.23
N GLU A 107 0.69 10.24 -11.90
CA GLU A 107 0.74 11.50 -12.63
C GLU A 107 0.91 11.20 -14.12
N PHE A 108 0.07 11.82 -14.95
CA PHE A 108 0.08 11.65 -16.40
C PHE A 108 -0.29 12.97 -17.06
N GLU A 109 0.52 13.43 -18.02
CA GLU A 109 0.35 14.72 -18.72
C GLU A 109 0.15 15.91 -17.75
N GLY A 110 0.91 15.93 -16.65
CA GLY A 110 0.82 16.96 -15.62
C GLY A 110 -0.44 16.92 -14.74
N VAL A 111 -1.28 15.89 -14.86
CA VAL A 111 -2.49 15.70 -14.05
C VAL A 111 -2.30 14.52 -13.10
N GLU A 112 -2.74 14.69 -11.86
CA GLU A 112 -2.73 13.63 -10.85
C GLU A 112 -4.05 12.87 -10.81
N TYR A 113 -3.97 11.54 -10.75
CA TYR A 113 -5.11 10.64 -10.58
C TYR A 113 -4.94 9.81 -9.30
N PRO A 114 -5.78 10.03 -8.27
CA PRO A 114 -5.76 9.25 -7.04
C PRO A 114 -6.56 7.94 -7.19
N ASP A 115 -6.38 7.01 -6.24
CA ASP A 115 -7.10 5.74 -6.11
C ASP A 115 -6.97 4.73 -7.26
N SER A 116 -6.72 3.46 -6.92
CA SER A 116 -6.49 2.41 -7.92
C SER A 116 -7.64 2.21 -8.93
N SER A 117 -8.89 2.42 -8.53
CA SER A 117 -10.05 2.23 -9.40
C SER A 117 -10.27 3.42 -10.30
N PHE A 118 -10.09 4.65 -9.80
CA PHE A 118 -10.19 5.86 -10.60
C PHE A 118 -9.03 6.00 -11.59
N ILE A 119 -7.80 5.69 -11.17
CA ILE A 119 -6.62 5.62 -12.06
C ILE A 119 -6.93 4.77 -13.28
N ILE A 120 -7.39 3.53 -13.06
CA ILE A 120 -7.63 2.61 -14.18
C ILE A 120 -8.80 3.09 -15.02
N ARG A 121 -9.91 3.54 -14.42
CA ARG A 121 -11.06 4.08 -15.15
C ARG A 121 -10.66 5.23 -16.07
N ASP A 122 -9.94 6.21 -15.53
CA ASP A 122 -9.64 7.46 -16.22
C ASP A 122 -8.55 7.26 -17.28
N LEU A 123 -7.47 6.54 -16.96
CA LEU A 123 -6.45 6.21 -17.97
C LEU A 123 -6.99 5.28 -19.06
N THR A 124 -7.91 4.35 -18.75
CA THR A 124 -8.59 3.54 -19.78
C THR A 124 -9.29 4.43 -20.79
N ARG A 125 -10.01 5.46 -20.32
CA ARG A 125 -10.72 6.41 -21.18
C ARG A 125 -9.75 7.30 -21.96
N LEU A 126 -8.71 7.83 -21.31
CA LEU A 126 -7.77 8.77 -21.91
C LEU A 126 -6.88 8.12 -22.97
N LEU A 127 -6.48 6.87 -22.75
CA LEU A 127 -5.55 6.14 -23.62
C LEU A 127 -6.26 5.15 -24.55
N GLY A 128 -7.60 5.04 -24.47
CA GLY A 128 -8.38 4.14 -25.30
C GLY A 128 -8.06 2.65 -25.09
N VAL A 129 -7.79 2.25 -23.84
CA VAL A 129 -7.42 0.87 -23.49
C VAL A 129 -8.63 -0.06 -23.62
N LYS A 130 -8.45 -1.21 -24.28
CA LYS A 130 -9.55 -2.15 -24.65
C LYS A 130 -9.44 -3.54 -24.00
N LEU A 131 -8.84 -3.61 -22.80
CA LEU A 131 -8.60 -4.88 -22.11
C LEU A 131 -9.89 -5.67 -21.80
N GLU A 132 -11.01 -4.96 -21.60
CA GLU A 132 -12.28 -5.56 -21.17
C GLU A 132 -13.36 -5.54 -22.27
N ASP A 133 -13.04 -5.11 -23.50
CA ASP A 133 -14.00 -5.00 -24.61
C ASP A 133 -14.61 -6.35 -25.03
N HIS A 134 -13.90 -7.44 -24.73
CA HIS A 134 -14.35 -8.80 -25.00
C HIS A 134 -15.34 -9.34 -23.95
N LEU A 135 -15.57 -8.61 -22.86
CA LEU A 135 -16.47 -9.02 -21.79
C LEU A 135 -17.91 -8.56 -22.07
N ASN A 136 -18.87 -9.45 -21.85
CA ASN A 136 -20.28 -9.08 -21.80
C ASN A 136 -20.64 -8.43 -20.46
N ASP A 137 -21.86 -7.88 -20.35
CA ASP A 137 -22.28 -7.12 -19.17
C ASP A 137 -22.37 -7.98 -17.91
N GLU A 138 -22.76 -9.26 -18.04
CA GLU A 138 -22.75 -10.21 -16.92
C GLU A 138 -21.33 -10.43 -16.39
N GLN A 139 -20.37 -10.67 -17.28
CA GLN A 139 -18.97 -10.87 -16.91
C GLN A 139 -18.37 -9.64 -16.25
N LYS A 140 -18.73 -8.43 -16.71
CA LYS A 140 -18.33 -7.17 -16.07
C LYS A 140 -18.92 -7.05 -14.67
N ALA A 141 -20.21 -7.36 -14.50
CA ALA A 141 -20.88 -7.33 -13.20
C ALA A 141 -20.25 -8.33 -12.22
N VAL A 142 -19.96 -9.55 -12.66
CA VAL A 142 -19.32 -10.57 -11.82
C VAL A 142 -17.89 -10.17 -11.47
N SER A 143 -17.13 -9.63 -12.43
CA SER A 143 -15.79 -9.09 -12.18
C SER A 143 -15.80 -8.02 -11.10
N ARG A 144 -16.78 -7.11 -11.17
CA ARG A 144 -16.97 -6.05 -10.19
C ARG A 144 -17.30 -6.62 -8.80
N ALA A 145 -18.16 -7.62 -8.72
CA ALA A 145 -18.53 -8.24 -7.45
C ALA A 145 -17.32 -8.89 -6.76
N PHE A 146 -16.53 -9.67 -7.49
CA PHE A 146 -15.33 -10.31 -6.93
C PHE A 146 -14.20 -9.33 -6.63
N GLU A 147 -14.06 -8.26 -7.42
CA GLU A 147 -13.15 -7.17 -7.08
C GLU A 147 -13.49 -6.55 -5.72
N GLU A 148 -14.77 -6.27 -5.46
CA GLU A 148 -15.22 -5.71 -4.20
C GLU A 148 -15.12 -6.71 -3.04
N LEU A 149 -15.35 -8.01 -3.29
CA LEU A 149 -15.08 -9.08 -2.33
C LEU A 149 -13.61 -9.08 -1.91
N ALA A 150 -12.70 -9.01 -2.88
CA ALA A 150 -11.26 -9.02 -2.64
C ALA A 150 -10.76 -7.74 -1.94
N HIS A 151 -11.27 -6.57 -2.32
CA HIS A 151 -10.82 -5.28 -1.78
C HIS A 151 -11.36 -4.96 -0.39
N ASN A 152 -12.57 -5.42 -0.06
CA ASN A 152 -13.21 -5.12 1.22
C ASN A 152 -13.09 -6.29 2.18
N SER A 153 -13.72 -7.42 1.86
CA SER A 153 -13.85 -8.55 2.77
C SER A 153 -12.51 -9.25 2.98
N LEU A 154 -11.91 -9.80 1.90
CA LEU A 154 -10.64 -10.53 1.98
C LEU A 154 -9.50 -9.66 2.50
N MET A 155 -9.52 -8.37 2.17
CA MET A 155 -8.51 -7.42 2.63
C MET A 155 -8.51 -7.25 4.15
N ALA A 156 -9.66 -7.38 4.82
CA ALA A 156 -9.74 -7.29 6.28
C ALA A 156 -8.98 -8.46 6.94
N SER A 157 -9.24 -9.70 6.51
CA SER A 157 -8.52 -10.89 6.99
C SER A 157 -7.02 -10.82 6.69
N HIS A 158 -6.66 -10.35 5.49
CA HIS A 158 -5.26 -10.14 5.12
C HIS A 158 -4.58 -9.07 6.00
N ARG A 159 -5.28 -7.99 6.34
CA ARG A 159 -4.77 -6.94 7.23
C ARG A 159 -4.53 -7.46 8.64
N LEU A 160 -5.43 -8.28 9.17
CA LEU A 160 -5.24 -8.98 10.44
C LEU A 160 -3.98 -9.85 10.41
N PHE A 161 -3.83 -10.69 9.38
CA PHE A 161 -2.64 -11.53 9.21
C PHE A 161 -1.34 -10.70 9.18
N ARG A 162 -1.35 -9.57 8.47
CA ARG A 162 -0.20 -8.65 8.44
C ARG A 162 0.06 -7.95 9.76
N LEU A 163 -0.98 -7.65 10.54
CA LEU A 163 -0.85 -7.05 11.86
C LEU A 163 -0.13 -8.00 12.81
N GLU A 164 -0.52 -9.27 12.79
CA GLU A 164 0.10 -10.35 13.59
C GLU A 164 1.56 -10.61 13.18
N ASN A 165 1.87 -10.43 11.89
CA ASN A 165 3.18 -10.71 11.31
C ASN A 165 3.95 -9.43 10.90
N ILE A 166 3.72 -8.31 11.59
CA ILE A 166 4.26 -6.99 11.19
C ILE A 166 5.78 -6.96 11.09
N THR A 167 6.49 -7.69 11.95
CA THR A 167 7.96 -7.75 11.93
C THR A 167 8.46 -8.42 10.66
N GLN A 168 7.94 -9.62 10.34
CA GLN A 168 8.26 -10.34 9.11
C GLN A 168 7.92 -9.49 7.88
N PHE A 169 6.76 -8.83 7.88
CA PHE A 169 6.35 -7.94 6.80
C PHE A 169 7.37 -6.82 6.54
N THR A 170 7.87 -6.17 7.60
CA THR A 170 8.86 -5.09 7.43
C THR A 170 10.25 -5.56 7.05
N GLU A 171 10.64 -6.81 7.35
CA GLU A 171 11.93 -7.38 6.94
C GLU A 171 12.01 -7.64 5.43
N LEU A 172 10.85 -7.68 4.77
CA LEU A 172 10.74 -7.70 3.31
C LEU A 172 11.07 -6.34 2.69
N LEU A 173 10.99 -5.24 3.45
CA LEU A 173 11.39 -3.92 2.96
C LEU A 173 12.91 -3.90 2.71
N PRO A 174 13.38 -3.18 1.67
CA PRO A 174 14.80 -3.06 1.41
C PRO A 174 15.54 -2.41 2.59
N PRO A 175 16.66 -3.00 3.06
CA PRO A 175 17.33 -2.61 4.32
C PRO A 175 17.98 -1.22 4.29
N ASN A 176 18.18 -0.64 3.10
CA ASN A 176 18.88 0.63 2.92
C ASN A 176 18.01 1.75 2.33
N LEU A 177 16.68 1.62 2.35
CA LEU A 177 15.76 2.63 1.77
C LEU A 177 16.01 4.06 2.29
N PHE A 178 16.51 4.21 3.52
CA PHE A 178 16.70 5.51 4.18
C PHE A 178 18.08 5.65 4.83
N GLY A 179 19.05 4.85 4.39
CA GLY A 179 20.41 4.83 4.96
C GLY A 179 20.40 4.75 6.48
N PHE A 180 21.12 5.65 7.14
CA PHE A 180 21.26 5.72 8.61
C PHE A 180 19.92 5.80 9.36
N PHE A 181 18.90 6.41 8.78
CA PHE A 181 17.58 6.59 9.43
C PHE A 181 16.64 5.40 9.24
N HIS A 182 17.05 4.36 8.51
CA HIS A 182 16.23 3.18 8.24
C HIS A 182 15.55 2.55 9.47
N PRO A 183 16.24 2.22 10.58
CA PRO A 183 15.60 1.58 11.73
C PRO A 183 14.51 2.45 12.37
N ILE A 184 14.75 3.77 12.45
CA ILE A 184 13.80 4.73 13.02
C ILE A 184 12.58 4.86 12.11
N ILE A 185 12.78 4.97 10.80
CA ILE A 185 11.69 5.11 9.83
C ILE A 185 10.84 3.84 9.77
N VAL A 186 11.46 2.65 9.78
CA VAL A 186 10.73 1.38 9.84
C VAL A 186 9.95 1.26 11.15
N MET A 187 10.53 1.66 12.28
CA MET A 187 9.81 1.69 13.57
C MET A 187 8.58 2.60 13.52
N LEU A 188 8.71 3.82 12.99
CA LEU A 188 7.59 4.76 12.83
C LEU A 188 6.53 4.21 11.87
N PHE A 189 6.95 3.60 10.77
CA PHE A 189 6.06 2.92 9.82
C PHE A 189 5.28 1.78 10.49
N LYS A 190 5.96 0.89 11.22
CA LYS A 190 5.32 -0.20 12.00
C LYS A 190 4.26 0.35 12.93
N ARG A 191 4.61 1.33 13.76
CA ARG A 191 3.70 1.93 14.73
C ARG A 191 2.48 2.55 14.06
N SER A 192 2.69 3.30 12.97
CA SER A 192 1.58 3.88 12.21
C SER A 192 0.71 2.82 11.55
N TYR A 193 1.30 1.77 10.99
CA TYR A 193 0.57 0.69 10.33
C TYR A 193 -0.31 -0.06 11.33
N VAL A 194 0.26 -0.45 12.48
CA VAL A 194 -0.46 -1.13 13.57
C VAL A 194 -1.62 -0.28 14.05
N SER A 195 -1.36 0.98 14.40
CA SER A 195 -2.39 1.89 14.91
C SER A 195 -3.54 2.10 13.92
N LYS A 196 -3.23 2.38 12.64
CA LYS A 196 -4.26 2.61 11.61
C LYS A 196 -5.06 1.36 11.29
N THR A 197 -4.39 0.22 11.18
CA THR A 197 -5.04 -1.06 10.83
C THR A 197 -5.92 -1.55 11.96
N ALA A 198 -5.43 -1.50 13.21
CA ALA A 198 -6.22 -1.86 14.39
C ALA A 198 -7.47 -0.95 14.49
N SER A 199 -7.30 0.37 14.35
CA SER A 199 -8.43 1.29 14.36
C SER A 199 -9.45 0.98 13.27
N MET A 200 -9.01 0.78 12.02
CA MET A 200 -9.93 0.42 10.94
C MET A 200 -10.68 -0.88 11.22
N LEU A 201 -9.98 -1.95 11.64
CA LEU A 201 -10.63 -3.22 11.98
C LEU A 201 -11.72 -3.02 13.05
N THR A 202 -11.44 -2.25 14.11
CA THR A 202 -12.43 -1.98 15.17
C THR A 202 -13.70 -1.26 14.69
N TRP A 203 -13.60 -0.46 13.62
CA TRP A 203 -14.75 0.24 13.04
C TRP A 203 -15.52 -0.59 12.00
N THR A 204 -14.92 -1.63 11.45
CA THR A 204 -15.57 -2.52 10.48
C THR A 204 -16.41 -3.60 11.17
N GLY A 205 -17.46 -4.09 10.50
CA GLY A 205 -18.22 -5.26 10.97
C GLY A 205 -17.32 -6.49 11.15
N ILE A 206 -16.44 -6.76 10.18
CA ILE A 206 -15.54 -7.92 10.19
C ILE A 206 -14.63 -7.91 11.42
N GLY A 207 -14.03 -6.77 11.75
CA GLY A 207 -13.11 -6.68 12.88
C GLY A 207 -13.74 -6.77 14.27
N LYS A 208 -15.08 -6.82 14.39
CA LYS A 208 -15.79 -7.10 15.65
C LYS A 208 -15.89 -8.59 15.98
N HIS A 209 -15.66 -9.45 15.00
CA HIS A 209 -15.70 -10.90 15.18
C HIS A 209 -14.45 -11.42 15.89
N SER A 210 -14.51 -12.66 16.38
CA SER A 210 -13.32 -13.37 16.87
C SER A 210 -12.26 -13.50 15.79
N ARG A 211 -11.01 -13.74 16.20
CA ARG A 211 -9.89 -13.93 15.28
C ARG A 211 -10.16 -15.09 14.31
N GLU A 212 -10.71 -16.18 14.82
CA GLU A 212 -11.03 -17.41 14.07
C GLU A 212 -12.11 -17.15 13.03
N GLU A 213 -13.15 -16.39 13.37
CA GLU A 213 -14.20 -15.98 12.43
C GLU A 213 -13.63 -15.04 11.35
N GLN A 214 -12.77 -14.08 11.71
CA GLN A 214 -12.12 -13.20 10.75
C GLN A 214 -11.27 -13.97 9.73
N ILE A 215 -10.54 -14.99 10.20
CA ILE A 215 -9.79 -15.90 9.32
C ILE A 215 -10.74 -16.75 8.48
N GLY A 216 -11.84 -17.23 9.08
CA GLY A 216 -12.89 -17.99 8.40
C GLY A 216 -13.49 -17.24 7.21
N ILE A 217 -13.87 -15.97 7.40
CA ILE A 217 -14.38 -15.08 6.34
C ILE A 217 -13.40 -15.00 5.17
N GLY A 218 -12.12 -14.73 5.44
CA GLY A 218 -11.10 -14.66 4.39
C GLY A 218 -10.86 -16.00 3.68
N SER A 219 -10.94 -17.11 4.41
CA SER A 219 -10.85 -18.47 3.84
C SER A 219 -12.02 -18.77 2.91
N ASP A 220 -13.23 -18.35 3.30
CA ASP A 220 -14.44 -18.50 2.49
C ASP A 220 -14.39 -17.62 1.23
N ASP A 221 -13.87 -16.39 1.33
CA ASP A 221 -13.65 -15.50 0.19
C ASP A 221 -12.67 -16.11 -0.82
N ILE A 222 -11.52 -16.61 -0.35
CA ILE A 222 -10.55 -17.32 -1.20
C ILE A 222 -11.18 -18.55 -1.83
N ARG A 223 -12.00 -19.31 -1.08
CA ARG A 223 -12.70 -20.48 -1.61
C ARG A 223 -13.73 -20.10 -2.67
N ALA A 224 -14.45 -19.00 -2.49
CA ALA A 224 -15.41 -18.50 -3.48
C ALA A 224 -14.70 -18.07 -4.77
N ILE A 225 -13.62 -17.31 -4.66
CA ILE A 225 -12.75 -16.91 -5.79
C ILE A 225 -12.20 -18.15 -6.50
N SER A 226 -11.67 -19.12 -5.75
CA SER A 226 -11.12 -20.37 -6.28
C SER A 226 -12.16 -21.21 -7.02
N LYS A 227 -13.34 -21.40 -6.42
CA LYS A 227 -14.45 -22.12 -7.06
C LYS A 227 -14.92 -21.42 -8.34
N TYR A 228 -15.02 -20.09 -8.32
CA TYR A 228 -15.42 -19.34 -9.50
C TYR A 228 -14.37 -19.41 -10.62
N LEU A 229 -13.08 -19.32 -10.29
CA LEU A 229 -12.00 -19.52 -11.25
C LEU A 229 -12.07 -20.93 -11.84
N GLY A 230 -12.19 -21.96 -10.99
CA GLY A 230 -12.34 -23.36 -11.39
C GLY A 230 -11.23 -23.78 -12.36
N THR A 231 -11.62 -24.25 -13.54
CA THR A 231 -10.70 -24.65 -14.62
C THR A 231 -10.42 -23.54 -15.64
N LYS A 232 -10.92 -22.32 -15.43
CA LYS A 232 -10.72 -21.20 -16.36
C LYS A 232 -9.27 -20.73 -16.32
N HIS A 233 -8.71 -20.37 -17.47
CA HIS A 233 -7.35 -19.81 -17.57
C HIS A 233 -7.24 -18.44 -16.91
N TYR A 234 -8.29 -17.63 -17.00
CA TYR A 234 -8.41 -16.33 -16.34
C TYR A 234 -9.80 -16.20 -15.71
N PHE A 235 -9.93 -15.25 -14.80
CA PHE A 235 -11.15 -15.06 -14.00
C PHE A 235 -12.42 -14.94 -14.85
N CYS A 236 -12.33 -14.31 -16.03
CA CYS A 236 -13.45 -14.13 -16.96
C CYS A 236 -13.30 -14.90 -18.28
N GLY A 237 -12.44 -15.91 -18.35
CA GLY A 237 -12.30 -16.78 -19.54
C GLY A 237 -10.87 -16.87 -20.07
N PHE A 238 -10.68 -16.56 -21.37
CA PHE A 238 -9.45 -16.89 -22.12
C PHE A 238 -8.40 -15.78 -22.18
N LYS A 239 -8.73 -14.55 -21.79
CA LYS A 239 -7.81 -13.41 -21.79
C LYS A 239 -7.71 -12.77 -20.40
N PRO A 240 -6.54 -12.23 -20.03
CA PRO A 240 -6.41 -11.50 -18.78
C PRO A 240 -7.20 -10.20 -18.85
N THR A 241 -7.96 -9.91 -17.80
CA THR A 241 -8.67 -8.64 -17.58
C THR A 241 -7.97 -7.87 -16.46
N ARG A 242 -8.43 -6.68 -16.10
CA ARG A 242 -7.83 -5.85 -15.02
C ARG A 242 -7.54 -6.60 -13.71
N HIS A 243 -8.26 -7.69 -13.45
CA HIS A 243 -8.16 -8.49 -12.21
C HIS A 243 -7.43 -9.83 -12.37
N GLY A 244 -6.96 -10.18 -13.57
CA GLY A 244 -6.32 -11.46 -13.85
C GLY A 244 -4.82 -11.32 -14.12
N SER A 245 -3.98 -11.71 -13.16
CA SER A 245 -2.56 -11.98 -13.43
C SER A 245 -2.41 -13.38 -14.01
N LYS A 246 -1.56 -13.52 -15.03
CA LYS A 246 -1.14 -14.82 -15.56
C LYS A 246 -0.28 -15.53 -14.49
N ASN A 247 -0.57 -16.80 -14.20
CA ASN A 247 0.38 -17.66 -13.50
C ASN A 247 1.50 -18.06 -14.48
N GLY A 248 2.77 -17.91 -14.04
CA GLY A 248 3.99 -18.38 -14.71
C GLY A 248 4.80 -17.26 -15.38
N ASN A 249 6.11 -17.09 -15.17
CA ASN A 249 7.16 -17.93 -14.55
C ASN A 249 7.92 -17.18 -13.46
#